data_AF-A0A379VV48-F1
#
_entry.id   AF-A0A379VV48-F1
#
_cell.length_a   1.000
_cell.length_b   1.000
_cell.length_c   1.000
_cell.angle_alpha   90.00
_cell.angle_beta   90.00
_cell.angle_gamma   90.00
#
_symmetry.space_group_name_H-M   'P 1'
#
loop_
_entity.id
_entity.type
_entity.pdbx_description
1 polymer ?
#
loop_
_entity_poly.entity_id
_entity_poly.type
_entity_poly.pdbx_seq_one_letter_code
_entity_poly.pdbx_strand_id
1 'polypeptide(L)' 'MPSFDIVSEVDLQEARNGVDNAVREVESRFDFRGVEATIELNDANKTIKVLSESDFQVNQLLDILRAKLP' A
#
# COMPACT_ATOMS: atom_id res chain seq x y z
N MET A 1 -20.99 -29.89 -19.88
CA MET A 1 -19.63 -29.37 -20.14
C MET A 1 -19.24 -28.51 -18.95
N PRO A 2 -18.08 -28.71 -18.32
CA PRO A 2 -17.61 -27.80 -17.30
C PRO A 2 -17.19 -26.46 -17.93
N SER A 3 -17.55 -25.36 -17.28
CA SER A 3 -17.15 -23.99 -17.61
C SER A 3 -16.63 -23.31 -16.33
N PHE A 4 -15.83 -22.26 -16.48
CA PHE A 4 -15.35 -21.41 -15.39
C PHE A 4 -15.33 -19.96 -15.83
N ASP A 5 -15.34 -19.05 -14.86
CA ASP A 5 -15.34 -17.61 -15.07
C ASP A 5 -13.94 -17.02 -14.89
N ILE A 6 -13.61 -16.01 -15.69
CA ILE A 6 -12.39 -15.20 -15.54
C ILE A 6 -12.78 -13.94 -14.78
N VAL A 7 -12.26 -13.80 -13.56
CA VAL A 7 -12.53 -12.65 -12.68
C VAL A 7 -11.24 -11.91 -12.33
N SER A 8 -11.35 -10.62 -12.09
CA SER A 8 -10.26 -9.76 -11.58
C SER A 8 -10.71 -9.18 -10.25
N GLU A 9 -10.70 -10.03 -9.22
CA GLU A 9 -11.07 -9.66 -7.85
C GLU A 9 -9.81 -9.45 -7.02
N VAL A 10 -9.83 -8.42 -6.18
CA VAL A 10 -8.78 -8.14 -5.20
C VAL A 10 -9.33 -8.49 -3.82
N ASP A 11 -8.59 -9.31 -3.09
CA ASP A 11 -8.90 -9.59 -1.68
C ASP A 11 -8.56 -8.35 -0.83
N LEU A 12 -9.59 -7.71 -0.29
CA LEU A 12 -9.44 -6.50 0.53
C LEU A 12 -8.72 -6.77 1.84
N GLN A 13 -8.84 -7.98 2.39
CA GLN A 13 -8.15 -8.36 3.62
C GLN A 13 -6.65 -8.53 3.37
N GLU A 14 -6.28 -9.12 2.24
CA GLU A 14 -4.89 -9.18 1.81
C GLU A 14 -4.32 -7.80 1.48
N ALA A 15 -5.08 -6.95 0.78
CA ALA A 15 -4.69 -5.57 0.50
C ALA A 15 -4.42 -4.77 1.79
N ARG A 16 -5.30 -4.93 2.80
CA ARG A 16 -5.12 -4.32 4.12
C ARG A 16 -3.86 -4.81 4.83
N ASN A 17 -3.61 -6.12 4.81
CA ASN A 17 -2.38 -6.69 5.37
C ASN A 17 -1.14 -6.13 4.66
N GLY A 18 -1.18 -5.97 3.34
CA GLY A 18 -0.11 -5.36 2.55
C GLY A 18 0.16 -3.91 2.95
N VAL A 19 -0.90 -3.11 3.13
CA VAL A 19 -0.79 -1.72 3.60
C VAL A 19 -0.22 -1.65 5.01
N ASP A 20 -0.72 -2.44 5.96
CA ASP A 20 -0.22 -2.46 7.34
C ASP A 20 1.27 -2.84 7.41
N ASN A 21 1.69 -3.79 6.56
CA ASN A 21 3.09 -4.17 6.46
C ASN A 21 3.95 -3.06 5.82
N ALA A 22 3.44 -2.35 4.82
CA ALA A 22 4.13 -1.20 4.23
C ALA A 22 4.32 -0.09 5.26
N VAL A 23 3.30 0.22 6.07
CA VAL A 23 3.39 1.23 7.14
C VAL A 23 4.49 0.88 8.15
N ARG A 24 4.52 -0.37 8.63
CA ARG A 24 5.58 -0.81 9.56
C ARG A 24 6.99 -0.70 8.97
N GLU A 25 7.14 -0.97 7.68
CA GLU A 25 8.43 -0.81 7.02
C GLU A 25 8.86 0.65 6.95
N VAL A 26 7.93 1.56 6.63
CA VAL A 26 8.18 3.01 6.61
C VAL A 26 8.60 3.52 8.00
N GLU A 27 7.93 3.06 9.07
CA GLU A 27 8.31 3.41 10.46
C GLU A 27 9.72 2.91 10.84
N SER A 28 10.14 1.77 10.28
CA SER A 28 11.46 1.19 10.54
C SER A 28 12.59 1.88 9.76
N ARG A 29 12.26 2.65 8.72
CA ARG A 29 13.23 3.30 7.84
C ARG A 29 13.74 4.60 8.43
N PHE A 30 15.07 4.68 8.60
CA PHE A 30 15.72 5.85 9.19
C PHE A 30 15.53 7.14 8.36
N ASP A 31 15.44 7.02 7.04
CA ASP A 31 15.25 8.14 6.11
C ASP A 31 13.85 8.76 6.16
N PHE A 32 12.86 8.06 6.73
CA PHE A 32 11.52 8.59 7.01
C PHE A 32 11.37 9.10 8.45
N ARG A 33 12.41 9.03 9.28
CA ARG A 33 12.34 9.47 10.67
C ARG A 33 12.21 10.99 10.76
N GLY A 34 11.06 11.45 11.26
CA GLY A 34 10.76 12.88 11.39
C GLY A 34 10.25 13.53 10.10
N VAL A 35 9.95 12.72 9.08
CA VAL A 35 9.28 13.13 7.84
C VAL A 35 7.80 12.79 7.98
N GLU A 36 6.91 13.68 7.54
CA GLU A 36 5.49 13.34 7.40
C GLU A 36 5.33 12.36 6.25
N ALA A 37 5.05 11.08 6.56
CA ALA A 37 4.82 10.02 5.59
C ALA A 37 3.65 9.15 6.03
N THR A 38 2.60 9.06 5.21
CA THR A 38 1.41 8.26 5.53
C THR A 38 0.98 7.39 4.34
N ILE A 39 0.54 6.18 4.66
CA ILE A 39 -0.09 5.24 3.73
C ILE A 39 -1.41 4.83 4.36
N GLU A 40 -2.53 5.18 3.73
CA GLU A 40 -3.87 4.96 4.26
C GLU A 40 -4.75 4.21 3.26
N LEU A 41 -5.34 3.09 3.68
CA LEU A 41 -6.35 2.38 2.90
C LEU A 41 -7.74 2.97 3.19
N ASN A 42 -8.40 3.47 2.15
CA ASN A 42 -9.80 3.85 2.22
C ASN A 42 -10.67 2.68 1.73
N ASP A 43 -11.17 1.89 2.68
CA ASP A 43 -12.01 0.71 2.41
C ASP A 43 -13.30 1.05 1.64
N ALA A 44 -13.89 2.23 1.92
CA ALA A 44 -15.14 2.66 1.29
C ALA A 44 -14.96 3.00 -0.20
N ASN A 45 -13.84 3.66 -0.54
CA ASN A 45 -13.54 4.08 -1.90
C ASN A 45 -12.64 3.10 -2.66
N LYS A 46 -12.12 2.05 -1.99
CA LYS A 46 -11.15 1.09 -2.52
C LYS A 46 -9.90 1.77 -3.10
N THR A 47 -9.42 2.82 -2.42
CA THR A 47 -8.25 3.60 -2.83
C THR A 47 -7.22 3.64 -1.71
N ILE A 48 -5.94 3.60 -2.06
CA ILE A 48 -4.84 3.83 -1.12
C ILE A 48 -4.32 5.24 -1.33
N LYS A 49 -4.27 6.03 -0.26
CA LYS A 49 -3.68 7.37 -0.25
C LYS A 49 -2.26 7.27 0.28
N VAL A 50 -1.32 7.85 -0.45
CA VAL A 50 0.09 7.98 -0.04
C VAL A 50 0.41 9.46 0.03
N LEU A 51 0.99 9.91 1.13
CA LEU A 51 1.36 11.31 1.35
C LEU A 51 2.79 11.37 1.88
N SER A 52 3.58 12.30 1.32
CA SER A 52 4.88 12.66 1.87
C SER A 52 5.26 14.10 1.52
N GLU A 53 6.38 14.58 2.04
CA GLU A 53 6.86 15.96 1.88
C GLU A 53 7.49 16.23 0.50
N SER A 54 7.89 15.18 -0.23
CA SER A 54 8.51 15.31 -1.55
C SER A 54 8.09 14.20 -2.51
N ASP A 55 8.11 14.50 -3.81
CA ASP A 55 7.82 13.53 -4.87
C ASP A 55 8.76 12.32 -4.83
N PHE A 56 10.02 12.53 -4.46
CA PHE A 56 10.99 11.45 -4.32
C PHE A 56 10.58 10.46 -3.21
N GLN A 57 10.20 10.99 -2.04
CA GLN A 57 9.73 10.17 -0.93
C GLN A 57 8.41 9.46 -1.27
N VAL A 58 7.48 10.11 -1.97
CA VAL A 58 6.25 9.46 -2.44
C VAL A 58 6.56 8.27 -3.34
N ASN A 59 7.51 8.41 -4.28
CA ASN A 59 7.93 7.29 -5.13
C ASN A 59 8.53 6.15 -4.29
N GLN A 60 9.36 6.46 -3.29
CA GLN A 60 9.90 5.44 -2.38
C GLN A 60 8.80 4.72 -1.58
N LEU A 61 7.81 5.45 -1.06
CA LEU A 61 6.66 4.86 -0.35
C LEU A 61 5.85 3.96 -1.28
N LEU A 62 5.69 4.37 -2.53
CA LEU A 62 4.94 3.62 -3.54
C LEU A 62 5.66 2.32 -3.94
N ASP A 63 6.99 2.34 -4.01
CA ASP A 63 7.80 1.14 -4.24
C ASP A 63 7.71 0.15 -3.06
N ILE A 64 7.75 0.65 -1.82
CA ILE A 64 7.53 -0.17 -0.61
C ILE A 64 6.13 -0.80 -0.67
N LEU A 65 5.09 -0.01 -0.93
CA LEU A 65 3.72 -0.49 -1.01
C LEU A 65 3.56 -1.59 -2.06
N ARG A 66 4.11 -1.41 -3.26
CA ARG A 66 4.09 -2.41 -4.33
C ARG A 66 4.80 -3.71 -3.94
N ALA A 67 5.87 -3.63 -3.17
CA ALA A 67 6.60 -4.80 -2.71
C ALA A 67 5.87 -5.59 -1.60
N LYS A 68 4.86 -4.99 -0.95
CA LYS A 68 4.09 -5.62 0.13
C LYS A 68 2.69 -6.06 -0.25
N LEU A 69 2.20 -5.62 -1.40
CA LEU A 69 0.96 -6.14 -1.97
C LEU A 69 1.22 -7.53 -2.59
N PRO A 70 0.32 -8.49 -2.38
CA PRO A 70 0.42 -9.83 -2.96
C PRO A 70 0.15 -9.86 -4.46
#